data_AF-A0A952IRI0-F1
#
_entry.id   AF-A0A952IRI0-F1
#
_cell.length_a   1.000
_cell.length_b   1.000
_cell.length_c   1.000
_cell.angle_alpha   90.00
_cell.angle_beta   90.00
_cell.angle_gamma   90.00
#
_symmetry.space_group_name_H-M   'P 1'
#
loop_
_entity.id
_entity.type
_entity.pdbx_description
1 polymer ?
#
loop_
_entity_poly.entity_id
_entity_poly.type
_entity_poly.pdbx_seq_one_letter_code
_entity_poly.pdbx_strand_id
1 'polypeptide(L)'
;MKMLITICLLPVLLGACATTPQTSQHEIDQQSAVIDRWHRCLDNSFTRLENTGESIEGQIETTRVVCRGHKEDVLATFPRHMEKALANVMAEQVYKTGIRRVTESDSVNVNLQSLMSTGRTVSSPSLF
;
A
#
# COMPACT_ATOMS: atom_id res chain seq x y z
N MET A 1 41.00 34.86 27.64
CA MET A 1 39.57 35.26 27.49
C MET A 1 38.86 34.65 26.26
N LYS A 2 39.47 33.73 25.50
CA LYS A 2 38.83 33.06 24.35
C LYS A 2 38.17 31.70 24.66
N MET A 3 38.45 31.11 25.84
CA MET A 3 37.92 29.79 26.23
C MET A 3 36.54 29.81 26.91
N LEU A 4 36.07 30.97 27.40
CA LEU A 4 34.80 31.05 28.14
C LEU A 4 33.57 31.16 27.23
N ILE A 5 33.74 31.54 25.96
CA ILE A 5 32.63 31.73 25.01
C ILE A 5 32.13 30.39 24.47
N THR A 6 32.98 29.37 24.40
CA THR A 6 32.64 28.06 23.82
C THR A 6 31.76 27.22 24.74
N ILE A 7 31.79 27.45 26.05
CA ILE A 7 31.06 26.65 27.04
C ILE A 7 29.57 27.04 27.13
N CYS A 8 29.22 28.30 26.82
CA CYS A 8 27.82 28.75 26.84
C CYS A 8 27.00 28.40 25.59
N LEU A 9 27.63 27.96 24.49
CA LEU A 9 26.92 27.66 23.23
C LEU A 9 26.38 26.22 23.16
N LEU A 10 26.98 25.29 23.90
CA LEU A 10 26.56 23.88 23.95
C LEU A 10 25.15 23.63 24.54
N PRO A 11 24.71 24.29 25.63
CA PRO A 11 23.37 24.03 26.18
C PRO A 11 22.22 24.61 25.34
N VAL A 12 22.47 25.64 24.50
CA VAL A 12 21.42 26.25 23.66
C VAL A 12 21.10 25.38 22.43
N LEU A 13 22.08 24.67 21.89
CA LEU A 13 21.89 23.75 20.76
C LEU A 13 21.17 22.46 21.15
N LEU A 14 21.26 22.02 22.41
CA LEU A 14 20.55 20.84 22.93
C LEU A 14 19.07 21.13 23.28
N GLY A 15 18.71 22.39 23.56
CA GLY A 15 17.34 22.78 23.88
C GLY A 15 16.39 22.83 22.68
N ALA A 16 16.92 22.98 21.46
CA ALA A 16 16.11 23.14 20.25
C ALA A 16 15.53 21.82 19.70
N CYS A 17 16.03 20.66 20.13
CA CYS A 17 15.50 19.35 19.73
C CYS A 17 14.35 18.84 20.62
N ALA A 18 14.05 19.50 21.75
CA ALA A 18 13.07 19.04 22.73
C ALA A 18 11.62 19.45 22.41
N THR A 19 11.42 20.36 21.46
CA THR A 19 10.08 20.77 20.97
C THR A 19 9.70 19.99 19.72
N THR A 20 9.69 18.65 19.83
CA THR A 20 8.83 17.87 18.92
C THR A 20 7.45 17.83 19.57
N PRO A 21 6.38 18.27 18.88
CA PRO A 21 5.03 18.05 19.39
C PRO A 21 4.85 16.55 19.59
N GLN A 22 4.66 16.15 20.85
CA GLN A 22 4.53 14.76 21.24
C GLN A 22 3.16 14.29 20.74
N THR A 23 3.10 13.74 19.53
CA THR A 23 1.93 13.00 19.04
C THR A 23 1.61 11.94 20.08
N SER A 24 0.40 11.99 20.61
CA SER A 24 -0.04 11.05 21.64
C SER A 24 -0.12 9.64 21.05
N GLN A 25 0.13 8.61 21.86
CA GLN A 25 0.00 7.23 21.43
C GLN A 25 -1.40 6.95 20.83
N HIS A 26 -2.43 7.59 21.39
CA HIS A 26 -3.80 7.51 20.90
C HIS A 26 -3.96 8.03 19.46
N GLU A 27 -3.30 9.13 19.09
CA GLU A 27 -3.34 9.66 17.72
C GLU A 27 -2.65 8.70 16.73
N ILE A 28 -1.55 8.07 17.14
CA ILE A 28 -0.84 7.07 16.34
C ILE A 28 -1.74 5.84 16.11
N ASP A 29 -2.38 5.35 17.17
CA ASP A 29 -3.29 4.21 17.11
C ASP A 29 -4.49 4.53 16.19
N GLN A 30 -5.05 5.74 16.30
CA GLN A 30 -6.13 6.19 15.42
C GLN A 30 -5.69 6.27 13.95
N GLN A 31 -4.50 6.81 13.68
CA GLN A 31 -3.93 6.90 12.33
C GLN A 31 -3.69 5.50 11.73
N SER A 32 -3.14 4.57 12.51
CA SER A 32 -2.94 3.19 12.04
C SER A 32 -4.27 2.51 11.70
N ALA A 33 -5.30 2.71 12.53
CA ALA A 33 -6.60 2.09 12.32
C ALA A 33 -7.32 2.59 11.05
N VAL A 34 -7.19 3.88 10.69
CA VAL A 34 -7.77 4.40 9.43
C VAL A 34 -7.03 3.87 8.21
N ILE A 35 -5.69 3.79 8.29
CA ILE A 35 -4.84 3.25 7.22
C ILE A 35 -5.18 1.77 6.98
N ASP A 36 -5.31 0.98 8.04
CA ASP A 36 -5.65 -0.44 7.94
C ASP A 36 -7.03 -0.67 7.31
N ARG A 37 -8.03 0.18 7.63
CA ARG A 37 -9.34 0.11 6.98
C ARG A 37 -9.25 0.40 5.49
N TRP A 38 -8.47 1.40 5.12
CA TRP A 38 -8.25 1.74 3.72
C TRP A 38 -7.54 0.59 2.97
N HIS A 39 -6.47 0.01 3.53
CA HIS A 39 -5.77 -1.14 2.95
C HIS A 39 -6.70 -2.34 2.75
N ARG A 40 -7.48 -2.70 3.78
CA ARG A 40 -8.46 -3.79 3.67
C ARG A 40 -9.51 -3.53 2.58
N CYS A 41 -9.93 -2.28 2.39
CA CYS A 41 -10.83 -1.94 1.28
C CYS A 41 -10.18 -2.20 -0.07
N LEU A 42 -8.93 -1.79 -0.27
CA LEU A 42 -8.21 -2.03 -1.52
C LEU A 42 -8.11 -3.53 -1.82
N ASP A 43 -7.64 -4.32 -0.85
CA ASP A 43 -7.49 -5.77 -1.03
C ASP A 43 -8.83 -6.44 -1.36
N ASN A 44 -9.88 -6.13 -0.60
CA ASN A 44 -11.20 -6.70 -0.84
C ASN A 44 -11.79 -6.28 -2.18
N SER A 45 -11.53 -5.04 -2.63
CA SER A 45 -12.04 -4.53 -3.90
C SER A 45 -11.35 -5.22 -5.07
N PHE A 46 -10.02 -5.28 -5.07
CA PHE A 46 -9.28 -5.96 -6.14
C PHE A 46 -9.59 -7.46 -6.19
N THR A 47 -9.69 -8.14 -5.05
CA THR A 47 -10.07 -9.57 -5.02
C THR A 47 -11.48 -9.81 -5.57
N ARG A 48 -12.42 -8.88 -5.38
CA ARG A 48 -13.76 -8.99 -5.98
C ARG A 48 -13.74 -8.80 -7.50
N LEU A 49 -12.83 -7.97 -7.99
CA LEU A 49 -12.74 -7.60 -9.40
C LEU A 49 -11.84 -8.55 -10.22
N GLU A 50 -11.02 -9.38 -9.57
CA GLU A 50 -10.11 -10.32 -10.25
C GLU A 50 -10.83 -11.24 -11.26
N ASN A 51 -12.08 -11.62 -10.98
CA ASN A 51 -12.86 -12.54 -11.80
C ASN A 51 -13.93 -11.86 -12.68
N THR A 52 -13.99 -10.53 -12.73
CA THR A 52 -15.02 -9.81 -13.51
C THR A 52 -14.66 -9.65 -14.98
N GLY A 53 -13.41 -9.94 -15.38
CA GLY A 53 -12.91 -9.73 -16.74
C GLY A 53 -12.74 -8.24 -17.10
N GLU A 54 -12.86 -7.34 -16.12
CA GLU A 54 -12.70 -5.91 -16.29
C GLU A 54 -11.22 -5.56 -16.55
N SER A 55 -10.96 -4.56 -17.40
CA SER A 55 -9.60 -4.10 -17.65
C SER A 55 -8.95 -3.58 -16.36
N ILE A 56 -7.62 -3.65 -16.27
CA ILE A 56 -6.86 -3.17 -15.10
C ILE A 56 -7.23 -1.72 -14.75
N GLU A 57 -7.38 -0.88 -15.78
CA GLU A 57 -7.79 0.52 -15.62
C GLU A 57 -9.20 0.64 -15.02
N GLY A 58 -10.15 -0.19 -15.49
CA GLY A 58 -11.49 -0.27 -14.91
C GLY A 58 -11.47 -0.75 -13.46
N GLN A 59 -10.68 -1.78 -13.15
CA GLN A 59 -10.56 -2.29 -11.78
C GLN A 59 -9.98 -1.24 -10.83
N ILE A 60 -8.97 -0.48 -11.28
CA ILE A 60 -8.38 0.63 -10.52
C ILE A 60 -9.43 1.73 -10.28
N GLU A 61 -10.18 2.11 -11.31
CA GLU A 61 -11.19 3.17 -11.17
C GLU A 61 -12.35 2.74 -10.26
N THR A 62 -12.87 1.53 -10.46
CA THR A 62 -13.90 0.95 -9.58
C THR A 62 -13.42 0.89 -8.13
N THR A 63 -12.17 0.46 -7.89
CA THR A 63 -11.58 0.45 -6.54
C THR A 63 -11.44 1.86 -5.95
N ARG A 64 -11.04 2.86 -6.75
CA ARG A 64 -10.97 4.26 -6.29
C ARG A 64 -12.33 4.79 -5.86
N VAL A 65 -13.39 4.46 -6.60
CA VAL A 65 -14.75 4.87 -6.28
C VAL A 65 -15.23 4.18 -5.00
N VAL A 66 -15.08 2.86 -4.93
CA VAL A 66 -15.54 2.06 -3.77
C VAL A 66 -14.82 2.45 -2.48
N CYS A 67 -13.50 2.68 -2.54
CA CYS A 67 -12.71 3.01 -1.35
C CYS A 67 -12.60 4.52 -1.06
N ARG A 68 -13.39 5.37 -1.72
CA ARG A 68 -13.30 6.84 -1.57
C ARG A 68 -13.51 7.29 -0.13
N GLY A 69 -14.52 6.78 0.57
CA GLY A 69 -14.80 7.16 1.96
C GLY A 69 -13.63 6.83 2.90
N HIS A 70 -13.01 5.66 2.75
CA HIS A 70 -11.83 5.30 3.53
C HIS A 70 -10.61 6.18 3.22
N LYS A 71 -10.47 6.62 1.96
CA LYS A 71 -9.44 7.60 1.60
C LYS A 71 -9.68 8.93 2.33
N GLU A 72 -10.92 9.40 2.37
CA GLU A 72 -11.29 10.64 3.05
C GLU A 72 -11.04 10.55 4.56
N ASP A 73 -11.35 9.41 5.19
CA ASP A 73 -11.05 9.15 6.61
C ASP A 73 -9.56 9.28 6.93
N VAL A 74 -8.71 8.72 6.07
CA VAL A 74 -7.25 8.83 6.19
C VAL A 74 -6.85 10.30 6.08
N LEU A 75 -7.25 10.99 5.00
CA LEU A 75 -6.89 12.41 4.79
C LEU A 75 -7.36 13.32 5.93
N ALA A 76 -8.51 13.03 6.54
CA ALA A 76 -9.04 13.81 7.66
C ALA A 76 -8.25 13.61 8.98
N THR A 77 -7.54 12.49 9.12
CA THR A 77 -6.79 12.15 10.35
C THR A 77 -5.36 12.71 10.33
N PHE A 78 -4.85 13.09 9.15
CA PHE A 78 -3.52 13.68 9.00
C PHE A 78 -3.56 15.22 8.94
N PRO A 79 -2.45 15.90 9.26
CA PRO A 79 -2.37 17.36 9.15
C PRO A 79 -2.68 17.85 7.74
N ARG A 80 -3.45 18.94 7.63
CA ARG A 80 -3.87 19.53 6.34
C ARG A 80 -2.72 19.85 5.37
N HIS A 81 -1.56 20.25 5.89
CA HIS A 81 -0.39 20.55 5.06
C HIS A 81 0.17 19.29 4.37
N MET A 82 -0.13 18.08 4.86
CA MET A 82 0.26 16.81 4.25
C MET A 82 -0.77 16.28 3.24
N GLU A 83 -1.99 16.84 3.21
CA GLU A 83 -3.12 16.29 2.46
C GLU A 83 -2.78 16.02 0.98
N LYS A 84 -2.12 16.95 0.31
CA LYS A 84 -1.71 16.80 -1.11
C LYS A 84 -0.67 15.70 -1.31
N ALA A 85 0.34 15.65 -0.44
CA ALA A 85 1.39 14.63 -0.53
C ALA A 85 0.82 13.24 -0.24
N LEU A 86 -0.01 13.13 0.80
CA LEU A 86 -0.66 11.90 1.20
C LEU A 86 -1.64 11.41 0.12
N ALA A 87 -2.45 12.29 -0.47
CA ALA A 87 -3.36 11.93 -1.55
C ALA A 87 -2.63 11.37 -2.78
N ASN A 88 -1.44 11.89 -3.11
CA ASN A 88 -0.60 11.38 -4.19
C ASN A 88 -0.05 9.98 -3.87
N VAL A 89 0.49 9.79 -2.66
CA VAL A 89 0.98 8.49 -2.20
C VAL A 89 -0.12 7.44 -2.24
N MET A 90 -1.32 7.79 -1.77
CA MET A 90 -2.47 6.89 -1.78
C MET A 90 -2.91 6.55 -3.20
N ALA A 91 -2.90 7.51 -4.12
CA ALA A 91 -3.24 7.27 -5.53
C ALA A 91 -2.21 6.35 -6.21
N GLU A 92 -0.93 6.55 -5.94
CA GLU A 92 0.16 5.70 -6.42
C GLU A 92 0.04 4.27 -5.87
N GLN A 93 -0.33 4.13 -4.60
CA GLN A 93 -0.53 2.83 -3.98
C GLN A 93 -1.67 2.04 -4.63
N VAL A 94 -2.81 2.67 -4.90
CA VAL A 94 -3.93 2.00 -5.61
C VAL A 94 -3.46 1.47 -6.96
N TYR A 95 -2.70 2.28 -7.71
CA TYR A 95 -2.16 1.89 -9.01
C TYR A 95 -1.18 0.73 -8.91
N LYS A 96 -0.22 0.80 -7.96
CA LYS A 96 0.74 -0.28 -7.70
C LYS A 96 0.06 -1.58 -7.29
N THR A 97 -0.93 -1.51 -6.41
CA THR A 97 -1.69 -2.69 -5.97
C THR A 97 -2.45 -3.31 -7.14
N GLY A 98 -3.12 -2.51 -7.97
CA GLY A 98 -3.85 -3.00 -9.14
C GLY A 98 -2.92 -3.72 -10.14
N ILE A 99 -1.78 -3.11 -10.49
CA ILE A 99 -0.81 -3.75 -11.38
C ILE A 99 -0.24 -5.03 -10.77
N ARG A 100 0.15 -4.98 -9.49
CA ARG A 100 0.74 -6.14 -8.81
C ARG A 100 -0.17 -7.35 -8.90
N ARG A 101 -1.48 -7.18 -8.63
CA ARG A 101 -2.45 -8.29 -8.65
C ARG A 101 -2.49 -8.96 -10.02
N VAL A 102 -2.48 -8.19 -11.10
CA VAL A 102 -2.47 -8.74 -12.47
C VAL A 102 -1.18 -9.51 -12.74
N THR A 103 -0.03 -8.91 -12.41
CA THR A 103 1.27 -9.57 -12.65
C THR A 103 1.44 -10.87 -11.84
N GLU A 104 0.84 -10.93 -10.65
CA GLU A 104 0.86 -12.13 -9.81
C GLU A 104 -0.08 -13.22 -10.37
N SER A 105 -1.28 -12.85 -10.81
CA SER A 105 -2.23 -13.77 -11.45
C SER A 105 -1.70 -14.35 -12.77
N ASP A 106 -0.95 -13.58 -13.56
CA ASP A 106 -0.29 -14.06 -14.79
C ASP A 106 0.82 -15.09 -14.47
N SER A 107 1.59 -14.88 -13.41
CA SER A 107 2.67 -15.81 -13.01
C SER A 107 2.14 -17.17 -12.55
N VAL A 108 0.97 -17.22 -11.91
CA VAL A 108 0.31 -18.46 -11.48
C VAL A 108 -0.28 -19.21 -12.68
N ASN A 109 -0.85 -18.49 -13.66
CA ASN A 109 -1.42 -19.09 -14.86
C ASN A 109 -0.36 -19.74 -15.77
N VAL A 110 0.80 -19.09 -15.95
CA VAL A 110 1.92 -19.67 -16.71
C VAL A 110 2.44 -20.96 -16.06
N ASN A 111 2.48 -21.02 -14.73
CA ASN A 111 2.94 -22.20 -14.01
C ASN A 111 1.95 -23.38 -14.13
N LEU A 112 0.64 -23.11 -14.07
CA LEU A 112 -0.40 -24.11 -14.31
C LEU A 112 -0.43 -24.62 -15.76
N GLN A 113 -0.27 -23.74 -16.76
CA GLN A 113 -0.19 -24.16 -18.17
C GLN A 113 1.04 -25.01 -18.45
N SER A 114 2.18 -24.71 -17.82
CA SER A 114 3.41 -25.53 -17.91
C SER A 114 3.23 -26.91 -17.27
N LEU A 115 2.52 -26.99 -16.14
CA LEU A 115 2.19 -28.25 -15.46
C LEU A 115 1.14 -29.08 -16.22
N MET A 116 0.22 -28.45 -16.94
CA MET A 116 -0.77 -29.17 -17.77
C MET A 116 -0.18 -29.63 -19.12
N SER A 117 0.78 -28.89 -19.69
CA SER A 117 1.48 -29.26 -20.94
C SER A 117 2.45 -30.46 -20.77
N THR A 118 2.85 -30.77 -19.53
CA THR A 118 3.71 -31.93 -19.21
C THR A 118 2.93 -33.20 -18.83
N GLY A 119 1.60 -33.19 -18.99
CA GLY A 119 0.72 -34.35 -18.84
C GLY A 119 0.87 -35.36 -19.99
N ARG A 120 1.85 -36.26 -19.84
CA ARG A 120 2.13 -37.47 -20.63
C ARG A 120 0.91 -38.09 -21.34
N THR A 121 1.06 -38.27 -22.65
CA THR A 121 0.47 -39.37 -23.40
C THR A 121 0.89 -40.70 -22.78
N VAL A 122 -0.03 -41.40 -22.13
CA VAL A 122 0.13 -42.83 -21.83
C VAL A 122 -0.26 -43.58 -23.09
N SER A 123 0.73 -43.87 -23.93
CA SER A 123 0.60 -44.81 -25.02
C SER A 123 0.25 -46.19 -24.46
N SER A 124 -0.95 -46.69 -24.80
CA SER A 124 -1.28 -48.12 -24.68
C SER A 124 -0.29 -48.93 -25.52
N PRO A 125 0.41 -49.94 -24.96
CA PRO A 125 1.07 -50.94 -25.76
C PRO A 125 0.03 -51.95 -26.23
N SER A 126 -0.21 -51.97 -27.53
CA SER A 126 -0.77 -53.09 -28.26
C SER A 126 0.15 -54.30 -28.12
N LEU A 127 -0.39 -55.42 -27.64
CA LEU A 127 0.23 -56.74 -27.75
C LEU A 127 -0.83 -57.72 -28.26
N PHE A 128 -0.55 -58.23 -29.46
CA PHE A 128 -1.03 -59.45 -30.14
C PHE A 128 -2.50 -59.86 -30.05
#